data_AF-A0A2R6BYW7-F1
#
_entry.id   AF-A0A2R6BYW7-F1
#
_cell.length_a   1.000
_cell.length_b   1.000
_cell.length_c   1.000
_cell.angle_alpha   90.00
_cell.angle_beta   90.00
_cell.angle_gamma   90.00
#
_symmetry.space_group_name_H-M   'P 1'
#
loop_
_entity.id
_entity.type
_entity.pdbx_description
1 polymer ?
#
loop_
_entity_poly.entity_id
_entity_poly.type
_entity_poly.pdbx_seq_one_letter_code
_entity_poly.pdbx_strand_id
1 'polypeptide(L)'
;GTRDPIEDVKFLEKELDEWIVGLLSKDWEKTIRVVEQGSTDIVMSLYEKLSGLGFTKQLIEKTLVEQGLWRKRPSTWTKDEIRTFVTRLRKIGKPSVIAANKADIPPAIENIERMRKTLSIPVIPTIAEAELALRKASKKGIIKYLPGDTTFEMLSDKIPQNLKEALERLSFLLKKFQGTGVQQALETAVFHSYDGIVVYPVEDTNNYSDKNGNVLPDAFILKKGSKPIDLARKIHTDLAKGYLYAIDAKTKQRLSSDYELRNGDVIKIVATA
;
A
#
# COMPACT_ATOMS: atom_id res chain seq x y z
N GLY A 1 -8.34 -21.09 -15.32
CA GLY A 1 -9.53 -21.82 -14.81
C GLY A 1 -10.69 -21.51 -15.71
N THR A 2 -11.80 -22.23 -15.56
CA THR A 2 -13.04 -21.98 -16.32
C THR A 2 -13.91 -20.85 -15.73
N ARG A 3 -13.61 -20.42 -14.49
CA ARG A 3 -14.30 -19.31 -13.82
C ARG A 3 -13.78 -17.95 -14.29
N ASP A 4 -14.68 -16.97 -14.41
CA ASP A 4 -14.35 -15.58 -14.76
C ASP A 4 -13.63 -14.88 -13.60
N PRO A 5 -12.36 -14.44 -13.77
CA PRO A 5 -11.63 -13.71 -12.74
C PRO A 5 -12.31 -12.42 -12.26
N ILE A 6 -13.18 -11.81 -13.07
CA ILE A 6 -13.93 -10.60 -12.70
C ILE A 6 -14.95 -10.91 -11.61
N GLU A 7 -15.59 -12.08 -11.68
CA GLU A 7 -16.53 -12.52 -10.65
C GLU A 7 -15.82 -12.81 -9.33
N ASP A 8 -14.62 -13.41 -9.39
CA ASP A 8 -13.81 -13.66 -8.19
C ASP A 8 -13.43 -12.36 -7.47
N VAL A 9 -13.07 -11.31 -8.22
CA VAL A 9 -12.79 -9.98 -7.65
C VAL A 9 -14.03 -9.40 -6.99
N LYS A 10 -15.17 -9.35 -7.71
CA LYS A 10 -16.42 -8.79 -7.17
C LYS A 10 -16.92 -9.55 -5.95
N PHE A 11 -16.76 -10.86 -5.96
CA PHE A 11 -17.09 -11.73 -4.84
C PHE A 11 -16.25 -11.36 -3.61
N LEU A 12 -14.92 -11.27 -3.75
CA LEU A 12 -14.03 -10.90 -2.64
C LEU A 12 -14.35 -9.52 -2.08
N GLU A 13 -14.61 -8.52 -2.93
CA GLU A 13 -14.99 -7.18 -2.47
C GLU A 13 -16.29 -7.20 -1.66
N LYS A 14 -17.29 -7.97 -2.11
CA LYS A 14 -18.56 -8.11 -1.41
C LYS A 14 -18.41 -8.81 -0.06
N GLU A 15 -17.62 -9.88 0.00
CA GLU A 15 -17.36 -10.60 1.25
C GLU A 15 -16.64 -9.72 2.28
N LEU A 16 -15.65 -8.91 1.84
CA LEU A 16 -14.99 -7.95 2.71
C LEU A 16 -15.96 -6.88 3.23
N ASP A 17 -16.85 -6.37 2.38
CA ASP A 17 -17.86 -5.39 2.77
C ASP A 17 -18.83 -5.99 3.78
N GLU A 18 -19.38 -7.18 3.53
CA GLU A 18 -20.33 -7.84 4.44
C GLU A 18 -19.66 -8.24 5.76
N TRP A 19 -18.38 -8.61 5.76
CA TRP A 19 -17.63 -8.85 7.00
C TRP A 19 -17.53 -7.58 7.85
N ILE A 20 -17.18 -6.44 7.25
CA ILE A 20 -17.10 -5.15 7.97
C ILE A 20 -18.50 -4.71 8.44
N VAL A 21 -19.55 -4.92 7.65
CA VAL A 21 -20.94 -4.68 8.06
C VAL A 21 -21.31 -5.54 9.26
N GLY A 22 -20.89 -6.81 9.27
CA GLY A 22 -21.08 -7.71 10.41
C GLY A 22 -20.40 -7.20 11.69
N LEU A 23 -19.17 -6.67 11.58
CA LEU A 23 -18.46 -6.06 12.70
C LEU A 23 -19.19 -4.84 13.28
N LEU A 24 -19.77 -4.00 12.42
CA LEU A 24 -20.54 -2.83 12.85
C LEU A 24 -21.91 -3.21 13.44
N SER A 25 -22.57 -4.19 12.83
CA SER A 25 -23.89 -4.66 13.23
C SER A 25 -23.86 -5.34 14.61
N LYS A 26 -22.72 -5.93 14.99
CA LYS A 26 -22.51 -6.46 16.33
C LYS A 26 -22.62 -5.33 17.35
N ASP A 27 -23.58 -5.45 18.27
CA ASP A 27 -23.87 -4.46 19.31
C ASP A 27 -24.29 -3.06 18.78
N TRP A 28 -24.90 -2.99 17.58
CA TRP A 28 -25.33 -1.73 16.97
C TRP A 28 -26.36 -0.99 17.83
N GLU A 29 -27.35 -1.69 18.39
CA GLU A 29 -28.36 -1.08 19.27
C GLU A 29 -27.76 -0.43 20.52
N LYS A 30 -26.77 -1.09 21.14
CA LYS A 30 -26.03 -0.53 22.28
C LYS A 30 -25.28 0.73 21.85
N THR A 31 -24.64 0.68 20.67
CA THR A 31 -23.91 1.82 20.10
C THR A 31 -24.82 3.02 19.88
N ILE A 32 -26.01 2.81 19.28
CA ILE A 32 -27.03 3.85 19.08
C ILE A 32 -27.40 4.50 20.41
N ARG A 33 -27.72 3.70 21.44
CA ARG A 33 -28.14 4.23 22.75
C ARG A 33 -27.07 5.13 23.37
N VAL A 34 -25.82 4.69 23.37
CA VAL A 34 -24.70 5.45 23.97
C VAL A 34 -24.45 6.77 23.21
N VAL A 35 -24.54 6.74 21.88
CA VAL A 35 -24.37 7.94 21.04
C VAL A 35 -25.53 8.92 21.21
N GLU A 36 -26.78 8.44 21.18
CA GLU A 36 -27.96 9.31 21.30
C GLU A 36 -28.16 9.86 22.73
N GLN A 37 -27.65 9.16 23.75
CA GLN A 37 -27.56 9.69 25.12
C GLN A 37 -26.42 10.71 25.30
N GLY A 38 -25.60 10.95 24.27
CA GLY A 38 -24.51 11.93 24.31
C GLY A 38 -23.27 11.48 25.08
N SER A 39 -23.15 10.18 25.40
CA SER A 39 -21.99 9.66 26.13
C SER A 39 -20.73 9.53 25.26
N THR A 40 -20.90 9.46 23.95
CA THR A 40 -19.82 9.46 22.95
C THR A 40 -20.34 9.93 21.60
N ASP A 41 -19.43 10.27 20.69
CA ASP A 41 -19.76 10.57 19.30
C ASP A 41 -19.81 9.30 18.43
N ILE A 42 -20.57 9.35 17.34
CA ILE A 42 -20.67 8.27 16.35
C ILE A 42 -19.30 7.97 15.73
N VAL A 43 -18.46 8.99 15.50
CA VAL A 43 -17.10 8.80 14.96
C VAL A 43 -16.27 7.97 15.91
N MET A 44 -16.29 8.31 17.19
CA MET A 44 -15.53 7.61 18.21
C MET A 44 -15.98 6.16 18.34
N SER A 45 -17.30 5.93 18.35
CA SER A 45 -17.88 4.59 18.41
C SER A 45 -17.49 3.73 17.20
N LEU A 46 -17.54 4.30 16.00
CA LEU A 46 -17.12 3.62 14.77
C LEU A 46 -15.61 3.39 14.76
N TYR A 47 -14.82 4.35 15.22
CA TYR A 47 -13.37 4.24 15.31
C TYR A 47 -12.95 3.13 16.27
N GLU A 48 -13.57 3.00 17.44
CA GLU A 48 -13.27 1.90 18.38
C GLU A 48 -13.49 0.53 17.73
N LYS A 49 -14.55 0.37 16.94
CA LYS A 49 -14.84 -0.89 16.22
C LYS A 49 -13.91 -1.13 15.02
N LEU A 50 -13.50 -0.07 14.32
CA LEU A 50 -12.82 -0.15 13.02
C LEU A 50 -11.31 0.14 13.08
N SER A 51 -10.80 0.64 14.20
CA SER A 51 -9.39 0.95 14.41
C SER A 51 -8.49 -0.29 14.28
N GLY A 52 -8.99 -1.47 14.68
CA GLY A 52 -8.31 -2.76 14.49
C GLY A 52 -8.08 -3.12 13.02
N LEU A 53 -8.84 -2.52 12.10
CA LEU A 53 -8.65 -2.64 10.65
C LEU A 53 -7.82 -1.48 10.07
N GLY A 54 -7.27 -0.60 10.91
CA GLY A 54 -6.46 0.54 10.51
C GLY A 54 -7.25 1.66 9.83
N PHE A 55 -8.55 1.80 10.11
CA PHE A 55 -9.31 2.99 9.70
C PHE A 55 -9.06 4.14 10.68
N THR A 56 -8.82 5.34 10.17
CA THR A 56 -8.59 6.54 10.99
C THR A 56 -9.88 7.31 11.22
N LYS A 57 -9.94 8.13 12.29
CA LYS A 57 -11.09 8.99 12.58
C LYS A 57 -11.42 9.92 11.43
N GLN A 58 -10.40 10.55 10.84
CA GLN A 58 -10.56 11.47 9.71
C GLN A 58 -11.21 10.79 8.50
N LEU A 59 -10.90 9.51 8.28
CA LEU A 59 -11.47 8.76 7.16
C LEU A 59 -12.94 8.40 7.42
N ILE A 60 -13.28 8.03 8.65
CA ILE A 60 -14.65 7.76 9.08
C ILE A 60 -15.49 9.04 8.95
N GLU A 61 -15.03 10.15 9.52
CA GLU A 61 -15.65 11.48 9.41
C GLU A 61 -15.91 11.86 7.96
N LYS A 62 -14.87 11.80 7.11
CA LYS A 62 -14.98 12.09 5.69
C LYS A 62 -16.06 11.23 5.02
N THR A 63 -16.08 9.93 5.30
CA THR A 63 -17.07 9.01 4.72
C THR A 63 -18.49 9.34 5.19
N LEU A 64 -18.68 9.65 6.48
CA LEU A 64 -19.98 10.02 7.03
C LEU A 64 -20.53 11.29 6.39
N VAL A 65 -19.66 12.27 6.14
CA VAL A 65 -20.04 13.51 5.45
C VAL A 65 -20.40 13.22 3.99
N GLU A 66 -19.57 12.48 3.26
CA GLU A 66 -19.82 12.12 1.86
C GLU A 66 -21.11 11.31 1.65
N GLN A 67 -21.49 10.49 2.64
CA GLN A 67 -22.71 9.68 2.60
C GLN A 67 -23.94 10.37 3.22
N GLY A 68 -23.80 11.62 3.71
CA GLY A 68 -24.89 12.36 4.35
C GLY A 68 -25.35 11.78 5.70
N LEU A 69 -24.59 10.84 6.26
CA LEU A 69 -24.91 10.15 7.51
C LEU A 69 -24.52 10.95 8.75
N TRP A 70 -23.58 11.89 8.62
CA TRP A 70 -23.13 12.75 9.72
C TRP A 70 -24.27 13.46 10.45
N ARG A 71 -25.25 13.96 9.69
CA ARG A 71 -26.39 14.74 10.22
C ARG A 71 -27.59 13.86 10.58
N LYS A 72 -27.52 12.56 10.31
CA LYS A 72 -28.62 11.61 10.47
C LYS A 72 -28.45 10.87 11.79
N ARG A 73 -29.54 10.70 12.54
CA ARG A 73 -29.51 9.93 13.79
C ARG A 73 -29.12 8.47 13.51
N PRO A 74 -28.14 7.88 14.23
CA PRO A 74 -27.73 6.49 14.01
C PRO A 74 -28.87 5.46 14.08
N SER A 75 -29.90 5.72 14.91
CA SER A 75 -31.13 4.90 14.98
C SER A 75 -31.91 4.80 13.67
N THR A 76 -31.76 5.78 12.79
CA THR A 76 -32.49 5.87 11.51
C THR A 76 -31.69 5.35 10.32
N TRP A 77 -30.49 4.82 10.55
CA TRP A 77 -29.66 4.27 9.48
C TRP A 77 -30.24 2.92 9.04
N THR A 78 -30.53 2.80 7.74
CA THR A 78 -30.98 1.54 7.16
C THR A 78 -29.79 0.59 6.98
N LYS A 79 -30.08 -0.71 6.83
CA LYS A 79 -29.04 -1.70 6.52
C LYS A 79 -28.28 -1.37 5.23
N ASP A 80 -28.97 -0.81 4.25
CA ASP A 80 -28.36 -0.44 2.97
C ASP A 80 -27.51 0.82 3.08
N GLU A 81 -27.87 1.78 3.94
CA GLU A 81 -27.01 2.92 4.26
C GLU A 81 -25.73 2.48 4.97
N ILE A 82 -25.81 1.53 5.91
CA ILE A 82 -24.64 0.95 6.58
C ILE A 82 -23.74 0.24 5.56
N ARG A 83 -24.31 -0.58 4.67
CA ARG A 83 -23.55 -1.23 3.59
C ARG A 83 -22.87 -0.22 2.69
N THR A 84 -23.61 0.80 2.24
CA THR A 84 -23.06 1.84 1.35
C THR A 84 -21.93 2.60 2.03
N PHE A 85 -22.08 2.95 3.31
CA PHE A 85 -21.03 3.53 4.13
C PHE A 85 -19.79 2.65 4.19
N VAL A 86 -19.95 1.35 4.48
CA VAL A 86 -18.84 0.40 4.58
C VAL A 86 -18.13 0.22 3.23
N THR A 87 -18.87 0.01 2.14
CA THR A 87 -18.30 -0.11 0.80
C THR A 87 -17.51 1.16 0.43
N ARG A 88 -18.04 2.34 0.74
CA ARG A 88 -17.33 3.60 0.50
C ARG A 88 -16.07 3.70 1.36
N LEU A 89 -16.17 3.42 2.66
CA LEU A 89 -15.07 3.45 3.61
C LEU A 89 -13.93 2.50 3.20
N ARG A 90 -14.25 1.27 2.80
CA ARG A 90 -13.27 0.30 2.29
C ARG A 90 -12.57 0.84 1.05
N LYS A 91 -13.32 1.33 0.06
CA LYS A 91 -12.73 1.85 -1.20
C LYS A 91 -11.72 2.97 -0.96
N ILE A 92 -11.98 3.87 -0.01
CA ILE A 92 -11.07 4.99 0.29
C ILE A 92 -9.96 4.62 1.29
N GLY A 93 -10.23 3.69 2.21
CA GLY A 93 -9.31 3.34 3.31
C GLY A 93 -8.44 2.13 3.06
N LYS A 94 -8.79 1.32 2.06
CA LYS A 94 -8.12 0.09 1.67
C LYS A 94 -7.99 0.04 0.15
N PRO A 95 -7.25 0.99 -0.45
CA PRO A 95 -6.98 0.94 -1.88
C PRO A 95 -6.22 -0.35 -2.20
N SER A 96 -6.53 -0.95 -3.35
CA SER A 96 -6.04 -2.28 -3.72
C SER A 96 -5.41 -2.28 -5.12
N VAL A 97 -4.72 -3.37 -5.43
CA VAL A 97 -4.17 -3.68 -6.76
C VAL A 97 -4.43 -5.15 -7.02
N ILE A 98 -4.76 -5.49 -8.26
CA ILE A 98 -4.97 -6.87 -8.70
C ILE A 98 -3.70 -7.36 -9.39
N ALA A 99 -3.03 -8.33 -8.78
CA ALA A 99 -2.00 -9.11 -9.44
C ALA A 99 -2.66 -10.24 -10.25
N ALA A 100 -2.83 -10.03 -11.55
CA ALA A 100 -3.41 -11.02 -12.46
C ALA A 100 -2.38 -12.11 -12.78
N ASN A 101 -2.22 -13.04 -11.84
CA ASN A 101 -1.21 -14.09 -11.90
C ASN A 101 -1.48 -15.11 -13.01
N LYS A 102 -0.40 -15.76 -13.48
CA LYS A 102 -0.37 -16.67 -14.64
C LYS A 102 -0.65 -15.96 -15.95
N ALA A 103 -0.13 -14.74 -16.13
CA ALA A 103 -0.33 -13.97 -17.35
C ALA A 103 0.25 -14.62 -18.63
N ASP A 104 1.10 -15.64 -18.47
CA ASP A 104 1.75 -16.40 -19.52
C ASP A 104 0.85 -17.43 -20.21
N ILE A 105 -0.30 -17.80 -19.64
CA ILE A 105 -1.22 -18.77 -20.26
C ILE A 105 -2.01 -18.12 -21.41
N PRO A 106 -2.34 -18.85 -22.49
CA PRO A 106 -3.04 -18.30 -23.65
C PRO A 106 -4.34 -17.52 -23.33
N PRO A 107 -5.27 -18.02 -22.50
CA PRO A 107 -6.51 -17.29 -22.21
C PRO A 107 -6.32 -16.08 -21.29
N ALA A 108 -5.14 -15.87 -20.70
CA ALA A 108 -4.96 -14.78 -19.74
C ALA A 108 -4.97 -13.40 -20.40
N ILE A 109 -4.48 -13.27 -21.65
CA ILE A 109 -4.38 -11.97 -22.33
C ILE A 109 -5.77 -11.32 -22.44
N GLU A 110 -6.75 -12.05 -22.98
CA GLU A 110 -8.12 -11.56 -23.13
C GLU A 110 -8.79 -11.29 -21.78
N ASN A 111 -8.59 -12.18 -20.79
CA ASN A 111 -9.15 -12.00 -19.46
C ASN A 111 -8.58 -10.76 -18.76
N ILE A 112 -7.26 -10.52 -18.86
CA ILE A 112 -6.60 -9.36 -18.26
C ILE A 112 -7.09 -8.06 -18.92
N GLU A 113 -7.25 -8.05 -20.24
CA GLU A 113 -7.83 -6.91 -20.94
C GLU A 113 -9.28 -6.63 -20.52
N ARG A 114 -10.10 -7.68 -20.39
CA ARG A 114 -11.48 -7.55 -19.89
C ARG A 114 -11.49 -6.99 -18.47
N MET A 115 -10.65 -7.52 -17.58
CA MET A 115 -10.50 -7.04 -16.21
C MET A 115 -10.12 -5.56 -16.16
N ARG A 116 -9.14 -5.13 -16.97
CA ARG A 116 -8.71 -3.71 -17.06
C ARG A 116 -9.81 -2.77 -17.53
N LYS A 117 -10.70 -3.22 -18.41
CA LYS A 117 -11.83 -2.43 -18.93
C LYS A 117 -13.00 -2.38 -17.96
N THR A 118 -13.25 -3.45 -17.21
CA THR A 118 -14.43 -3.59 -16.36
C THR A 118 -14.20 -3.12 -14.92
N LEU A 119 -12.99 -3.29 -14.38
CA LEU A 119 -12.68 -3.00 -12.99
C LEU A 119 -12.03 -1.62 -12.85
N SER A 120 -12.40 -0.89 -11.79
CA SER A 120 -11.76 0.39 -11.44
C SER A 120 -10.46 0.23 -10.64
N ILE A 121 -10.06 -1.02 -10.36
CA ILE A 121 -8.85 -1.36 -9.59
C ILE A 121 -7.71 -1.60 -10.59
N PRO A 122 -6.49 -1.10 -10.35
CA PRO A 122 -5.34 -1.38 -11.21
C PRO A 122 -5.08 -2.88 -11.35
N VAL A 123 -4.97 -3.38 -12.59
CA VAL A 123 -4.71 -4.79 -12.90
C VAL A 123 -3.33 -4.94 -13.55
N ILE A 124 -2.44 -5.62 -12.83
CA ILE A 124 -1.04 -5.84 -13.22
C ILE A 124 -0.86 -7.31 -13.65
N PRO A 125 -0.52 -7.59 -14.92
CA PRO A 125 -0.23 -8.94 -15.38
C PRO A 125 0.98 -9.46 -14.61
N THR A 126 0.87 -10.64 -14.01
CA THR A 126 1.89 -11.17 -13.11
C THR A 126 2.22 -12.62 -13.44
N ILE A 127 3.49 -12.99 -13.32
CA ILE A 127 3.98 -14.37 -13.47
C ILE A 127 4.82 -14.69 -12.23
N ALA A 128 4.15 -15.04 -11.12
CA ALA A 128 4.80 -15.26 -9.83
C ALA A 128 5.80 -16.43 -9.85
N GLU A 129 5.54 -17.44 -10.69
CA GLU A 129 6.44 -18.58 -10.84
C GLU A 129 7.78 -18.17 -11.48
N ALA A 130 7.75 -17.27 -12.48
CA ALA A 130 8.95 -16.72 -13.10
C ALA A 130 9.77 -15.91 -12.10
N GLU A 131 9.12 -15.05 -11.31
CA GLU A 131 9.78 -14.28 -10.25
C GLU A 131 10.46 -15.19 -9.22
N LEU A 132 9.76 -16.25 -8.79
CA LEU A 132 10.31 -17.22 -7.83
C LEU A 132 11.54 -17.94 -8.41
N ALA A 133 11.49 -18.33 -9.68
CA ALA A 133 12.60 -18.99 -10.36
C ALA A 133 13.83 -18.08 -10.46
N LEU A 134 13.65 -16.83 -10.89
CA LEU A 134 14.72 -15.84 -11.01
C LEU A 134 15.35 -15.52 -9.66
N ARG A 135 14.55 -15.29 -8.62
CA ARG A 135 15.06 -15.05 -7.25
C ARG A 135 15.82 -16.24 -6.69
N LYS A 136 15.37 -17.47 -6.96
CA LYS A 136 16.10 -18.70 -6.55
C LYS A 136 17.42 -18.84 -7.31
N ALA A 137 17.44 -18.56 -8.62
CA ALA A 137 18.66 -18.62 -9.42
C ALA A 137 19.68 -17.55 -8.98
N SER A 138 19.20 -16.34 -8.69
CA SER A 138 20.00 -15.23 -8.16
C SER A 138 20.62 -15.57 -6.80
N LYS A 139 19.82 -16.11 -5.88
CA LYS A 139 20.31 -16.57 -4.56
C LYS A 139 21.36 -17.68 -4.65
N LYS A 140 21.33 -18.50 -5.71
CA LYS A 140 22.33 -19.55 -5.98
C LYS A 140 23.58 -19.04 -6.69
N GLY A 141 23.66 -17.74 -7.01
CA GLY A 141 24.78 -17.15 -7.74
C GLY A 141 24.87 -17.60 -9.20
N ILE A 142 23.77 -18.10 -9.78
CA ILE A 142 23.73 -18.55 -11.18
C ILE A 142 23.53 -17.35 -12.11
N ILE A 143 22.69 -16.41 -11.67
CA ILE A 143 22.37 -15.17 -12.39
C ILE A 143 22.52 -13.99 -11.44
N LYS A 144 22.70 -12.81 -12.01
CA LYS A 144 22.52 -11.53 -11.34
C LYS A 144 21.19 -10.94 -11.80
N TYR A 145 20.27 -10.83 -10.86
CA TYR A 145 18.90 -10.37 -11.09
C TYR A 145 18.43 -9.56 -9.88
N LEU A 146 17.95 -8.35 -10.12
CA LEU A 146 17.24 -7.56 -9.13
C LEU A 146 15.72 -7.73 -9.35
N PRO A 147 14.91 -7.90 -8.30
CA PRO A 147 13.45 -8.03 -8.43
C PRO A 147 12.86 -6.89 -9.25
N GLY A 148 12.08 -7.23 -10.28
CA GLY A 148 11.48 -6.28 -11.20
C GLY A 148 12.29 -5.98 -12.46
N ASP A 149 13.55 -6.43 -12.56
CA ASP A 149 14.33 -6.24 -13.78
C ASP A 149 13.67 -6.94 -14.98
N THR A 150 13.80 -6.31 -16.15
CA THR A 150 13.33 -6.86 -17.44
C THR A 150 14.33 -7.81 -18.07
N THR A 151 15.54 -7.90 -17.52
CA THR A 151 16.63 -8.76 -17.99
C THR A 151 17.40 -9.28 -16.78
N PHE A 152 18.25 -10.28 -17.00
CA PHE A 152 19.20 -10.77 -16.00
C PHE A 152 20.52 -11.12 -16.67
N GLU A 153 21.60 -11.05 -15.91
CA GLU A 153 22.95 -11.39 -16.36
C GLU A 153 23.32 -12.80 -15.88
N MET A 154 23.95 -13.58 -16.74
CA MET A 154 24.43 -14.93 -16.41
C MET A 154 25.81 -14.81 -15.75
N LEU A 155 25.97 -15.43 -14.57
CA LEU A 155 27.25 -15.39 -13.83
C LEU A 155 28.14 -16.62 -14.11
N SER A 156 27.61 -17.63 -14.80
CA SER A 156 28.35 -18.83 -15.17
C SER A 156 27.86 -19.38 -16.51
N ASP A 157 28.80 -19.76 -17.38
CA ASP A 157 28.49 -20.44 -18.64
C ASP A 157 28.36 -21.97 -18.49
N LYS A 158 28.78 -22.50 -17.34
CA LYS A 158 28.76 -23.95 -17.04
C LYS A 158 27.49 -24.33 -16.29
N ILE A 159 26.36 -24.30 -16.98
CA ILE A 159 25.05 -24.61 -16.41
C ILE A 159 24.46 -25.81 -17.16
N PRO A 160 23.76 -26.74 -16.48
CA PRO A 160 23.07 -27.85 -17.15
C PRO A 160 22.12 -27.35 -18.25
N GLN A 161 22.07 -28.07 -19.38
CA GLN A 161 21.29 -27.70 -20.56
C GLN A 161 19.81 -27.40 -20.25
N ASN A 162 19.17 -28.23 -19.41
CA ASN A 162 17.78 -28.04 -19.00
C ASN A 162 17.55 -26.69 -18.30
N LEU A 163 18.52 -26.24 -17.50
CA LEU A 163 18.44 -24.96 -16.80
C LEU A 163 18.72 -23.80 -17.75
N LYS A 164 19.61 -23.97 -18.73
CA LYS A 164 19.83 -22.99 -19.80
C LYS A 164 18.54 -22.74 -20.60
N GLU A 165 17.88 -23.81 -21.03
CA GLU A 165 16.59 -23.71 -21.75
C GLU A 165 15.49 -23.05 -20.91
N ALA A 166 15.43 -23.35 -19.62
CA ALA A 166 14.49 -22.71 -18.71
C ALA A 166 14.76 -21.19 -18.57
N LEU A 167 16.03 -20.80 -18.46
CA LEU A 167 16.42 -19.38 -18.39
C LEU A 167 16.16 -18.64 -19.71
N GLU A 168 16.37 -19.28 -20.85
CA GLU A 168 16.02 -18.71 -22.16
C GLU A 168 14.52 -18.44 -22.28
N ARG A 169 13.67 -19.38 -21.84
CA ARG A 169 12.21 -19.18 -21.76
C ARG A 169 11.84 -18.02 -20.84
N LEU A 170 12.48 -17.93 -19.67
CA LEU A 170 12.25 -16.82 -18.74
C LEU A 170 12.66 -15.47 -19.35
N SER A 171 13.79 -15.41 -20.06
CA SER A 171 14.24 -14.19 -20.75
C SER A 171 13.23 -13.72 -21.80
N PHE A 172 12.65 -14.65 -22.57
CA PHE A 172 11.58 -14.33 -23.52
C PHE A 172 10.33 -13.77 -22.81
N LEU A 173 9.91 -14.40 -21.70
CA LEU A 173 8.77 -13.92 -20.91
C LEU A 173 9.00 -12.52 -20.35
N LEU A 174 10.18 -12.26 -19.77
CA LEU A 174 10.53 -10.94 -19.22
C LEU A 174 10.47 -9.85 -20.30
N LYS A 175 10.97 -10.12 -21.52
CA LYS A 175 10.89 -9.16 -22.63
C LYS A 175 9.46 -8.92 -23.07
N LYS A 176 8.64 -9.98 -23.15
CA LYS A 176 7.24 -9.90 -23.58
C LYS A 176 6.37 -9.09 -22.60
N PHE A 177 6.56 -9.29 -21.31
CA PHE A 177 5.74 -8.69 -20.25
C PHE A 177 6.40 -7.48 -19.57
N GLN A 178 7.59 -7.06 -20.04
CA GLN A 178 8.42 -6.01 -19.43
C GLN A 178 8.70 -6.27 -17.94
N GLY A 179 9.11 -7.50 -17.63
CA GLY A 179 9.31 -8.00 -16.28
C GLY A 179 8.34 -9.12 -15.91
N THR A 180 8.31 -9.49 -14.64
CA THR A 180 7.41 -10.53 -14.09
C THR A 180 6.08 -9.96 -13.59
N GLY A 181 5.98 -8.64 -13.47
CA GLY A 181 4.81 -7.92 -12.93
C GLY A 181 4.67 -7.96 -11.41
N VAL A 182 5.42 -8.79 -10.68
CA VAL A 182 5.34 -8.88 -9.21
C VAL A 182 5.80 -7.56 -8.57
N GLN A 183 7.00 -7.11 -8.91
CA GLN A 183 7.55 -5.86 -8.39
C GLN A 183 6.68 -4.66 -8.81
N GLN A 184 6.22 -4.64 -10.07
CA GLN A 184 5.31 -3.61 -10.57
C GLN A 184 3.98 -3.57 -9.79
N ALA A 185 3.43 -4.73 -9.41
CA ALA A 185 2.22 -4.78 -8.58
C ALA A 185 2.45 -4.20 -7.18
N LEU A 186 3.61 -4.48 -6.57
CA LEU A 186 4.00 -3.89 -5.29
C LEU A 186 4.18 -2.38 -5.38
N GLU A 187 4.90 -1.91 -6.40
CA GLU A 187 5.13 -0.48 -6.64
C GLU A 187 3.82 0.26 -6.94
N THR A 188 2.91 -0.36 -7.69
CA THR A 188 1.57 0.18 -7.92
C THR A 188 0.80 0.26 -6.61
N ALA A 189 0.86 -0.77 -5.77
CA ALA A 189 0.16 -0.77 -4.48
C ALA A 189 0.68 0.34 -3.55
N VAL A 190 2.00 0.52 -3.49
CA VAL A 190 2.65 1.51 -2.61
C VAL A 190 2.54 2.93 -3.17
N PHE A 191 2.94 3.17 -4.40
CA PHE A 191 3.11 4.52 -4.94
C PHE A 191 1.84 5.07 -5.61
N HIS A 192 1.00 4.21 -6.19
CA HIS A 192 -0.17 4.65 -6.94
C HIS A 192 -1.48 4.48 -6.15
N SER A 193 -1.67 3.32 -5.52
CA SER A 193 -2.90 3.04 -4.76
C SER A 193 -2.88 3.66 -3.36
N TYR A 194 -1.75 3.56 -2.64
CA TYR A 194 -1.59 4.14 -1.31
C TYR A 194 -1.14 5.62 -1.31
N ASP A 195 -0.72 6.15 -2.47
CA ASP A 195 -0.06 7.46 -2.60
C ASP A 195 1.16 7.58 -1.67
N GLY A 196 1.97 6.53 -1.60
CA GLY A 196 3.19 6.48 -0.80
C GLY A 196 4.29 7.37 -1.36
N ILE A 197 5.09 7.95 -0.48
CA ILE A 197 6.35 8.63 -0.78
C ILE A 197 7.46 7.99 0.04
N VAL A 198 8.65 7.83 -0.54
CA VAL A 198 9.84 7.36 0.16
C VAL A 198 10.60 8.57 0.70
N VAL A 199 10.92 8.56 1.99
CA VAL A 199 11.67 9.62 2.67
C VAL A 199 12.81 8.98 3.47
N TYR A 200 13.99 9.60 3.41
CA TYR A 200 15.23 9.09 3.98
C TYR A 200 15.66 9.96 5.17
N PRO A 201 15.52 9.49 6.41
CA PRO A 201 16.03 10.22 7.55
C PRO A 201 17.55 10.06 7.67
N VAL A 202 18.23 11.16 8.00
CA VAL A 202 19.69 11.19 8.18
C VAL A 202 20.06 12.00 9.42
N GLU A 203 21.21 11.68 10.02
CA GLU A 203 21.77 12.42 11.15
C GLU A 203 22.78 13.48 10.68
N ASP A 204 23.57 13.15 9.64
CA ASP A 204 24.49 14.08 8.99
C ASP A 204 23.94 14.53 7.62
N THR A 205 23.77 15.84 7.45
CA THR A 205 23.30 16.44 6.19
C THR A 205 24.38 16.51 5.11
N ASN A 206 25.66 16.40 5.46
CA ASN A 206 26.75 16.48 4.48
C ASN A 206 27.03 15.12 3.84
N ASN A 207 27.10 14.07 4.65
CA ASN A 207 27.40 12.71 4.21
C ASN A 207 26.14 11.87 3.96
N TYR A 208 24.96 12.42 4.25
CA TYR A 208 23.68 11.70 4.24
C TYR A 208 23.73 10.41 5.05
N SER A 209 24.37 10.46 6.23
CA SER A 209 24.66 9.26 7.01
C SER A 209 23.98 9.25 8.37
N ASP A 210 23.93 8.07 8.99
CA ASP A 210 23.65 7.91 10.42
C ASP A 210 24.89 8.26 11.28
N LYS A 211 24.75 8.05 12.59
CA LYS A 211 25.84 8.19 13.58
C LYS A 211 26.99 7.20 13.38
N ASN A 212 26.76 6.10 12.67
CA ASN A 212 27.75 5.05 12.39
C ASN A 212 28.46 5.24 11.04
N GLY A 213 28.08 6.27 10.27
CA GLY A 213 28.62 6.54 8.94
C GLY A 213 27.95 5.77 7.80
N ASN A 214 26.85 5.06 8.07
CA ASN A 214 26.08 4.38 7.02
C ASN A 214 25.32 5.41 6.18
N VAL A 215 25.56 5.45 4.87
CA VAL A 215 24.91 6.38 3.94
C VAL A 215 23.48 5.91 3.66
N LEU A 216 22.50 6.80 3.86
CA LEU A 216 21.06 6.57 3.71
C LEU A 216 20.61 5.26 4.39
N PRO A 217 20.75 5.20 5.74
CA PRO A 217 20.58 3.96 6.50
C PRO A 217 19.16 3.38 6.35
N ASP A 218 18.15 4.24 6.25
CA ASP A 218 16.75 3.88 6.31
C ASP A 218 15.97 4.57 5.19
N ALA A 219 14.90 3.89 4.74
CA ALA A 219 13.94 4.42 3.78
C ALA A 219 12.52 4.17 4.32
N PHE A 220 11.80 5.24 4.65
CA PHE A 220 10.45 5.16 5.17
C PHE A 220 9.42 5.49 4.10
N ILE A 221 8.39 4.65 4.00
CA ILE A 221 7.20 4.93 3.18
C ILE A 221 6.20 5.69 4.06
N LEU A 222 5.86 6.90 3.64
CA LEU A 222 4.84 7.75 4.26
C LEU A 222 3.73 8.06 3.25
N LYS A 223 2.56 8.45 3.72
CA LYS A 223 1.49 8.89 2.82
C LYS A 223 1.81 10.29 2.29
N LYS A 224 1.51 10.57 1.02
CA LYS A 224 1.59 11.93 0.46
C LYS A 224 0.84 12.94 1.34
N GLY A 225 1.45 14.10 1.55
CA GLY A 225 0.96 15.13 2.49
C GLY A 225 1.43 14.94 3.94
N SER A 226 2.22 13.89 4.24
CA SER A 226 2.86 13.73 5.54
C SER A 226 3.86 14.87 5.80
N LYS A 227 3.97 15.28 7.06
CA LYS A 227 4.89 16.32 7.52
C LYS A 227 6.15 15.71 8.15
N PRO A 228 7.23 16.48 8.35
CA PRO A 228 8.44 15.96 9.00
C PRO A 228 8.22 15.40 10.42
N ILE A 229 7.22 15.89 11.16
CA ILE A 229 6.83 15.32 12.46
C ILE A 229 6.25 13.90 12.33
N ASP A 230 5.60 13.57 11.22
CA ASP A 230 5.08 12.22 10.96
C ASP A 230 6.24 11.25 10.67
N LEU A 231 7.28 11.71 9.98
CA LEU A 231 8.55 10.98 9.85
C LEU A 231 9.19 10.75 11.22
N ALA A 232 9.25 11.78 12.08
CA ALA A 232 9.77 11.63 13.43
C ALA A 232 9.03 10.54 14.20
N ARG A 233 7.69 10.55 14.13
CA ARG A 233 6.83 9.56 14.79
C ARG A 233 7.03 8.16 14.24
N LYS A 234 7.34 8.03 12.94
CA LYS A 234 7.61 6.76 12.27
C LYS A 234 8.94 6.15 12.73
N ILE A 235 9.94 6.98 13.03
CA ILE A 235 11.23 6.57 13.58
C ILE A 235 11.07 6.18 15.05
N HIS A 236 10.62 7.11 15.89
CA HIS A 236 10.37 6.85 17.31
C HIS A 236 9.40 7.87 17.91
N THR A 237 8.55 7.42 18.84
CA THR A 237 7.54 8.30 19.46
C THR A 237 8.16 9.45 20.26
N ASP A 238 9.28 9.22 20.95
CA ASP A 238 9.96 10.27 21.72
C ASP A 238 10.62 11.32 20.83
N LEU A 239 11.12 10.92 19.64
CA LEU A 239 11.65 11.87 18.66
C LEU A 239 10.54 12.82 18.17
N ALA A 240 9.31 12.33 18.05
CA ALA A 240 8.15 13.17 17.72
C ALA A 240 7.75 14.10 18.88
N LYS A 241 7.83 13.65 20.14
CA LYS A 241 7.53 14.50 21.32
C LYS A 241 8.53 15.64 21.44
N GLY A 242 9.82 15.35 21.23
CA GLY A 242 10.88 16.33 21.30
C GLY A 242 11.07 17.16 20.02
N TYR A 243 10.26 16.94 18.97
CA TYR A 243 10.45 17.55 17.65
C TYR A 243 10.51 19.08 17.71
N LEU A 244 11.60 19.65 17.19
CA LEU A 244 11.79 21.10 17.08
C LEU A 244 11.61 21.59 15.64
N TYR A 245 12.35 20.98 14.71
CA TYR A 245 12.29 21.29 13.28
C TYR A 245 12.96 20.21 12.46
N ALA A 246 12.84 20.32 11.14
CA ALA A 246 13.53 19.47 10.18
C ALA A 246 14.39 20.32 9.24
N ILE A 247 15.44 19.70 8.72
CA ILE A 247 16.34 20.27 7.71
C ILE A 247 16.28 19.36 6.48
N ASP A 248 16.09 19.94 5.30
CA ASP A 248 16.32 19.22 4.04
C ASP A 248 17.82 19.13 3.81
N ALA A 249 18.36 17.92 3.81
CA ALA A 249 19.78 17.69 3.67
C ALA A 249 20.33 18.12 2.30
N LYS A 250 19.49 18.13 1.24
CA LYS A 250 19.90 18.53 -0.11
C LYS A 250 20.10 20.03 -0.23
N THR A 251 19.16 20.81 0.29
CA THR A 251 19.22 22.29 0.27
C THR A 251 19.94 22.88 1.47
N LYS A 252 20.13 22.08 2.54
CA LYS A 252 20.64 22.48 3.86
C LYS A 252 19.80 23.58 4.52
N GLN A 253 18.54 23.71 4.11
CA GLN A 253 17.61 24.70 4.64
C GLN A 253 16.67 24.08 5.66
N ARG A 254 16.28 24.89 6.66
CA ARG A 254 15.24 24.53 7.62
C ARG A 254 13.90 24.48 6.90
N LEU A 255 13.17 23.39 7.11
CA LEU A 255 11.82 23.22 6.60
C LEU A 255 10.80 23.92 7.49
N SER A 256 9.75 24.46 6.86
CA SER A 256 8.60 25.02 7.58
C SER A 256 7.78 23.91 8.24
N SER A 257 6.99 24.28 9.25
CA SER A 257 6.05 23.38 9.92
C SER A 257 4.96 22.82 8.99
N ASP A 258 4.68 23.54 7.91
CA ASP A 258 3.67 23.18 6.91
C ASP A 258 4.26 22.55 5.64
N TYR A 259 5.56 22.28 5.64
CA TYR A 259 6.19 21.57 4.54
C TYR A 259 5.62 20.15 4.43
N GLU A 260 5.07 19.83 3.26
CA GLU A 260 4.68 18.47 2.91
C GLU A 260 5.88 17.74 2.30
N LEU A 261 6.23 16.60 2.89
CA LEU A 261 7.30 15.74 2.43
C LEU A 261 7.03 15.27 0.99
N ARG A 262 8.09 15.15 0.21
CA ARG A 262 8.09 14.72 -1.18
C ARG A 262 8.86 13.42 -1.33
N ASN A 263 8.57 12.71 -2.42
CA ASN A 263 9.26 11.47 -2.74
C ASN A 263 10.75 11.74 -2.98
N GLY A 264 11.60 10.99 -2.28
CA GLY A 264 13.05 11.13 -2.35
C GLY A 264 13.64 12.19 -1.42
N ASP A 265 12.85 12.80 -0.54
CA ASP A 265 13.37 13.76 0.43
C ASP A 265 14.37 13.11 1.39
N VAL A 266 15.44 13.84 1.70
CA VAL A 266 16.47 13.43 2.66
C VAL A 266 16.41 14.39 3.84
N ILE A 267 15.93 13.92 4.98
CA ILE A 267 15.49 14.79 6.08
C ILE A 267 16.32 14.54 7.33
N LYS A 268 16.92 15.59 7.88
CA LYS A 268 17.44 15.57 9.24
C LYS A 268 16.39 16.10 10.20
N ILE A 269 16.07 15.30 11.22
CA ILE A 269 15.15 15.67 12.29
C ILE A 269 15.96 16.22 13.45
N VAL A 270 15.58 17.40 13.93
CA VAL A 270 16.16 18.00 15.13
C VAL A 270 15.12 17.94 16.23
N ALA A 271 15.44 17.24 17.31
CA ALA A 271 14.61 17.09 18.49
C ALA A 271 15.39 17.51 19.74
N THR A 272 14.64 17.92 20.76
CA THR A 272 15.16 18.04 22.14
C THR A 272 15.51 16.64 22.65
N ALA A 273 16.70 16.53 23.24
CA ALA A 273 17.20 15.30 23.83
C ALA A 273 16.40 14.92 25.09
#